data_AF-A0A1Z8ZML5-F1
#
_entry.id   AF-A0A1Z8ZML5-F1
#
_cell.length_a   1.000
_cell.length_b   1.000
_cell.length_c   1.000
_cell.angle_alpha   90.00
_cell.angle_beta   90.00
_cell.angle_gamma   90.00
#
_symmetry.space_group_name_H-M   'P 1'
#
loop_
_entity.id
_entity.type
_entity.pdbx_description
1 polymer ?
#
loop_
_entity_poly.entity_id
_entity_poly.type
_entity_poly.pdbx_seq_one_letter_code
_entity_poly.pdbx_strand_id
1 'polypeptide(L)'
;MISCKDIKEEEPDSSSSATQAKKAHPAIELVRRKVGLEKQLESIIAKADLSGQTQIKKAEAKAREADQHFLAVQNQHPQLQKLLKKAARLRGRYSPTNSAQNAKTTAMMQEINTEIFKISSTLPELQAARNAQAQARKAIHNTRRQLADKIPRAKAILEELSEIDTKLAAQRPQS
;
A
#
# COMPACT_ATOMS: atom_id res chain seq x y z
N MET A 1 -3.81 -69.39 29.89
CA MET A 1 -3.41 -68.42 30.93
C MET A 1 -1.96 -68.01 30.67
N ILE A 2 -1.63 -66.74 30.94
CA ILE A 2 -0.30 -66.08 30.89
C ILE A 2 0.10 -65.71 29.43
N SER A 3 -0.12 -64.49 28.93
CA SER A 3 0.39 -63.17 29.32
C SER A 3 1.92 -63.06 29.20
N CYS A 4 2.40 -62.63 28.04
CA CYS A 4 3.79 -62.23 27.81
C CYS A 4 3.83 -60.71 27.59
N LYS A 5 4.35 -60.00 28.59
CA LYS A 5 4.90 -58.65 28.47
C LYS A 5 6.25 -58.75 27.79
N ASP A 6 6.54 -57.86 26.85
CA ASP A 6 7.89 -57.32 26.64
C ASP A 6 7.78 -55.85 26.26
N ILE A 7 8.35 -55.02 27.13
CA ILE A 7 8.49 -53.58 27.02
C ILE A 7 9.74 -53.35 26.17
N LYS A 8 9.59 -52.65 25.04
CA LYS A 8 10.71 -51.99 24.38
C LYS A 8 10.48 -50.49 24.48
N GLU A 9 11.28 -49.85 25.33
CA GLU A 9 11.58 -48.43 25.27
C GLU A 9 12.25 -48.17 23.91
N GLU A 10 11.58 -47.45 23.02
CA GLU A 10 12.23 -46.72 21.94
C GLU A 10 12.37 -45.27 22.40
N GLU A 11 13.62 -44.85 22.63
CA GLU A 11 13.97 -43.43 22.64
C GLU A 11 13.63 -42.84 21.27
N PRO A 12 12.86 -41.76 21.15
CA PRO A 12 12.82 -41.01 19.91
C PRO A 12 14.06 -40.11 19.89
N ASP A 13 15.16 -40.66 19.41
CA ASP A 13 16.23 -39.84 18.85
C ASP A 13 15.70 -39.27 17.52
N SER A 14 15.08 -38.10 17.61
CA SER A 14 14.75 -37.32 16.43
C SER A 14 15.13 -35.88 16.68
N SER A 15 16.34 -35.58 16.24
CA SER A 15 16.81 -34.29 15.78
C SER A 15 15.75 -33.62 14.89
N SER A 16 14.72 -33.07 15.52
CA SER A 16 13.85 -32.10 14.90
C SER A 16 14.59 -30.79 14.97
N SER A 17 15.41 -30.57 13.94
CA SER A 17 15.79 -29.23 13.51
C SER A 17 14.50 -28.50 13.15
N ALA A 18 13.80 -28.02 14.19
CA ALA A 18 12.71 -27.09 14.07
C ALA A 18 13.33 -25.83 13.46
N THR A 19 13.26 -25.73 12.13
CA THR A 19 13.34 -24.46 11.44
C THR A 19 12.40 -23.52 12.16
N GLN A 20 12.95 -22.67 13.02
CA GLN A 20 12.26 -21.52 13.55
C GLN A 20 11.84 -20.72 12.33
N ALA A 21 10.59 -20.91 11.89
CA ALA A 21 9.95 -20.03 10.95
C ALA A 21 10.12 -18.64 11.56
N LYS A 22 11.01 -17.83 10.97
CA LYS A 22 11.26 -16.46 11.39
C LYS A 22 9.89 -15.81 11.55
N LYS A 23 9.45 -15.59 12.80
CA LYS A 23 8.19 -14.89 13.08
C LYS A 23 8.26 -13.60 12.27
N ALA A 24 7.39 -13.48 11.28
CA ALA A 24 7.32 -12.28 10.46
C ALA A 24 7.14 -11.09 11.42
N HIS A 25 7.83 -9.98 11.13
CA HIS A 25 7.72 -8.78 11.95
C HIS A 25 6.22 -8.44 12.13
N PRO A 26 5.72 -8.13 13.35
CA PRO A 26 4.30 -7.91 13.60
C PRO A 26 3.62 -6.93 12.63
N ALA A 27 4.36 -5.92 12.18
CA ALA A 27 3.95 -4.98 11.14
C ALA A 27 3.62 -5.63 9.78
N ILE A 28 4.39 -6.64 9.34
CA ILE A 28 4.19 -7.33 8.06
C ILE A 28 2.89 -8.14 8.10
N GLU A 29 2.61 -8.80 9.23
CA GLU A 29 1.40 -9.56 9.43
C GLU A 29 0.15 -8.65 9.44
N LEU A 30 0.24 -7.50 10.10
CA LEU A 30 -0.79 -6.46 10.08
C LEU A 30 -1.05 -5.93 8.66
N VAL A 31 -0.01 -5.65 7.87
CA VAL A 31 -0.15 -5.21 6.47
C VAL A 31 -0.82 -6.28 5.61
N ARG A 32 -0.42 -7.55 5.75
CA ARG A 32 -1.03 -8.65 5.00
C ARG A 32 -2.51 -8.81 5.35
N ARG A 33 -2.85 -8.74 6.64
CA ARG A 33 -4.23 -8.78 7.12
C ARG A 33 -5.05 -7.60 6.58
N LYS A 34 -4.50 -6.38 6.59
CA LYS A 34 -5.12 -5.19 6.01
C LYS A 34 -5.52 -5.41 4.55
N VAL A 35 -4.58 -5.86 3.72
CA VAL A 35 -4.83 -6.12 2.28
C VAL A 35 -5.92 -7.20 2.10
N GLY A 36 -5.92 -8.24 2.94
CA GLY A 36 -6.95 -9.29 2.91
C GLY A 36 -8.35 -8.75 3.22
N LEU A 37 -8.47 -7.93 4.27
CA LEU A 37 -9.72 -7.30 4.69
C LEU A 37 -10.24 -6.30 3.66
N GLU A 38 -9.36 -5.50 3.04
CA GLU A 38 -9.74 -4.58 1.96
C GLU A 38 -10.38 -5.33 0.77
N LYS A 39 -9.79 -6.47 0.37
CA LYS A 39 -10.35 -7.33 -0.70
C LYS A 39 -11.70 -7.95 -0.30
N GLN A 40 -11.83 -8.40 0.95
CA GLN A 40 -13.08 -8.95 1.45
C GLN A 40 -14.19 -7.88 1.47
N LEU A 41 -13.87 -6.67 1.93
CA LEU A 41 -14.78 -5.54 1.93
C LEU A 41 -15.26 -5.20 0.53
N GLU A 42 -14.34 -5.13 -0.43
CA GLU A 42 -14.66 -4.87 -1.84
C GLU A 42 -15.58 -5.96 -2.42
N SER A 43 -15.31 -7.23 -2.13
CA SER A 43 -16.15 -8.35 -2.57
C SER A 43 -17.55 -8.31 -1.96
N ILE A 44 -17.67 -8.01 -0.67
CA ILE A 44 -18.97 -7.92 0.02
C ILE A 44 -19.79 -6.76 -0.54
N ILE A 45 -19.18 -5.59 -0.72
CA ILE A 45 -19.84 -4.42 -1.30
C ILE A 45 -20.27 -4.71 -2.75
N ALA A 46 -19.43 -5.38 -3.54
CA ALA A 46 -19.74 -5.74 -4.92
C ALA A 46 -20.87 -6.76 -5.04
N LYS A 47 -20.94 -7.74 -4.14
CA LYS A 47 -22.00 -8.77 -4.14
C LYS A 47 -23.34 -8.26 -3.65
N ALA A 48 -23.35 -7.22 -2.83
CA ALA A 48 -24.57 -6.68 -2.25
C ALA A 48 -25.38 -5.80 -3.24
N ASP A 49 -24.91 -5.64 -4.49
CA ASP A 49 -25.51 -4.84 -5.56
C ASP A 49 -26.05 -3.48 -5.06
N LEU A 50 -25.29 -2.87 -4.15
CA LEU A 50 -25.74 -1.65 -3.51
C LEU A 50 -25.53 -0.49 -4.47
N SER A 51 -26.55 0.36 -4.58
CA SER A 51 -26.63 1.54 -5.47
C SER A 51 -25.43 2.51 -5.41
N GLY A 52 -24.55 2.38 -4.43
CA GLY A 52 -23.29 3.12 -4.33
C GLY A 52 -22.14 2.61 -5.20
N GLN A 53 -22.23 1.43 -5.82
CA GLN A 53 -21.16 0.93 -6.69
C GLN A 53 -20.96 1.83 -7.92
N THR A 54 -22.05 2.38 -8.47
CA THR A 54 -22.00 3.38 -9.54
C THR A 54 -21.32 4.68 -9.08
N GLN A 55 -21.51 5.08 -7.82
CA GLN A 55 -20.88 6.26 -7.24
C GLN A 55 -19.37 6.05 -7.05
N ILE A 56 -18.96 4.85 -6.60
CA ILE A 56 -17.55 4.44 -6.53
C ILE A 56 -16.92 4.48 -7.92
N LYS A 57 -17.53 3.84 -8.92
CA LYS A 57 -17.03 3.84 -10.31
C LYS A 57 -16.89 5.25 -10.88
N LYS A 58 -17.86 6.14 -10.63
CA LYS A 58 -17.79 7.55 -11.04
C LYS A 58 -16.64 8.29 -10.36
N ALA A 59 -16.43 8.07 -9.06
CA ALA A 59 -15.32 8.69 -8.34
C ALA A 59 -13.96 8.13 -8.80
N GLU A 60 -13.87 6.84 -9.10
CA GLU A 60 -12.68 6.22 -9.70
C GLU A 60 -12.36 6.79 -11.08
N ALA A 61 -13.38 7.00 -11.92
CA ALA A 61 -13.20 7.66 -13.22
C ALA A 61 -12.63 9.07 -13.06
N LYS A 62 -13.19 9.88 -12.15
CA LYS A 62 -12.66 11.22 -11.83
C LYS A 62 -11.22 11.20 -11.32
N ALA A 63 -10.86 10.21 -10.49
CA ALA A 63 -9.48 10.04 -10.05
C ALA A 63 -8.54 9.73 -11.24
N ARG A 64 -8.97 8.86 -12.15
CA ARG A 64 -8.19 8.53 -13.36
C ARG A 64 -8.04 9.72 -14.29
N GLU A 65 -9.09 10.50 -14.50
CA GLU A 65 -9.03 11.73 -15.31
C GLU A 65 -8.06 12.75 -14.69
N ALA A 66 -8.12 12.94 -13.36
CA ALA A 66 -7.18 13.79 -12.65
C ALA A 66 -5.73 13.32 -12.78
N ASP A 67 -5.49 12.00 -12.71
CA ASP A 67 -4.17 11.40 -12.89
C ASP A 67 -3.65 11.58 -14.32
N GLN A 68 -4.50 11.39 -15.32
CA GLN A 68 -4.15 11.63 -16.72
C GLN A 68 -3.79 13.10 -16.98
N HIS A 69 -4.60 14.02 -16.44
CA HIS A 69 -4.33 15.46 -16.54
C HIS A 69 -3.01 15.84 -15.85
N PHE A 70 -2.77 15.29 -14.66
CA PHE A 70 -1.51 15.49 -13.93
C PHE A 70 -0.31 15.05 -14.78
N LEU A 71 -0.37 13.85 -15.37
CA LEU A 71 0.70 13.34 -16.23
C LEU A 71 0.87 14.18 -17.51
N ALA A 72 -0.22 14.63 -18.13
CA ALA A 72 -0.17 15.47 -19.32
C ALA A 72 0.57 16.79 -19.03
N VAL A 73 0.20 17.48 -17.96
CA VAL A 73 0.82 18.75 -17.55
C VAL A 73 2.30 18.55 -17.19
N GLN A 74 2.63 17.48 -16.46
CA GLN A 74 4.03 17.14 -16.16
C GLN A 74 4.87 16.90 -17.42
N ASN A 75 4.30 16.24 -18.43
CA ASN A 75 4.98 15.92 -19.67
C ASN A 75 5.13 17.11 -20.63
N GLN A 76 4.19 18.06 -20.57
CA GLN A 76 4.21 19.30 -21.36
C GLN A 76 5.12 20.36 -20.76
N HIS A 77 5.29 20.39 -19.42
CA HIS A 77 6.13 21.40 -18.77
C HIS A 77 7.64 21.16 -19.02
N PRO A 78 8.36 22.05 -19.73
CA PRO A 78 9.70 21.76 -20.24
C PRO A 78 10.73 21.44 -19.14
N GLN A 79 10.68 22.15 -18.00
CA GLN A 79 11.60 21.90 -16.89
C GLN A 79 11.28 20.59 -16.16
N LEU A 80 10.00 20.25 -16.00
CA LEU A 80 9.60 18.99 -15.36
C LEU A 80 10.00 17.83 -16.25
N GLN A 81 9.80 17.94 -17.56
CA GLN A 81 10.23 16.93 -18.51
C GLN A 81 11.76 16.70 -18.47
N LYS A 82 12.56 17.77 -18.37
CA LYS A 82 14.02 17.67 -18.20
C LYS A 82 14.39 16.96 -16.91
N LEU A 83 13.76 17.32 -15.79
CA LEU A 83 14.01 16.70 -14.49
C LEU A 83 13.59 15.22 -14.44
N LEU A 84 12.44 14.87 -15.02
CA LEU A 84 11.96 13.49 -15.13
C LEU A 84 12.90 12.62 -15.99
N LYS A 85 13.37 13.15 -17.12
CA LYS A 85 14.40 12.48 -17.94
C LYS A 85 15.71 12.29 -17.16
N LYS A 86 16.13 13.30 -16.38
CA LYS A 86 17.31 13.20 -15.50
C LYS A 86 17.11 12.12 -14.43
N ALA A 87 15.96 12.08 -13.77
CA ALA A 87 15.61 11.07 -12.78
C ALA A 87 15.64 9.65 -13.37
N ALA A 88 15.04 9.45 -14.55
CA ALA A 88 15.03 8.14 -15.23
C ALA A 88 16.45 7.64 -15.53
N ARG A 89 17.32 8.51 -16.05
CA ARG A 89 18.74 8.19 -16.29
C ARG A 89 19.49 7.86 -14.99
N LEU A 90 19.17 8.56 -13.91
CA LEU A 90 19.83 8.38 -12.62
C LEU A 90 19.45 7.04 -11.98
N ARG A 91 18.19 6.59 -12.09
CA ARG A 91 17.77 5.26 -11.62
C ARG A 91 18.55 4.13 -12.31
N GLY A 92 18.86 4.28 -13.59
CA GLY A 92 19.67 3.31 -14.33
C GLY A 92 21.13 3.21 -13.89
N ARG A 93 21.61 4.11 -13.01
CA ARG A 93 22.98 4.10 -12.47
C ARG A 93 23.10 3.42 -11.10
N TYR A 94 22.00 2.89 -10.58
CA TYR A 94 22.04 2.11 -9.34
C TYR A 94 22.88 0.84 -9.55
N SER A 95 23.83 0.59 -8.65
CA SER A 95 24.69 -0.59 -8.69
C SER A 95 24.56 -1.38 -7.39
N PRO A 96 24.19 -2.67 -7.41
CA PRO A 96 24.04 -3.46 -6.19
C PRO A 96 25.29 -3.52 -5.31
N THR A 97 26.47 -3.33 -5.89
CA THR A 97 27.77 -3.55 -5.24
C THR A 97 28.51 -2.26 -4.89
N ASN A 98 28.03 -1.08 -5.31
CA ASN A 98 28.71 0.19 -5.07
C ASN A 98 27.90 1.13 -4.16
N SER A 99 28.06 0.96 -2.85
CA SER A 99 27.35 1.72 -1.83
C SER A 99 27.58 3.23 -1.92
N ALA A 100 28.82 3.68 -2.18
CA ALA A 100 29.14 5.10 -2.28
C ALA A 100 28.45 5.76 -3.49
N GLN A 101 28.47 5.08 -4.64
CA GLN A 101 27.75 5.53 -5.84
C GLN A 101 26.24 5.54 -5.63
N ASN A 102 25.70 4.56 -4.91
CA ASN A 102 24.28 4.51 -4.58
C ASN A 102 23.88 5.66 -3.65
N ALA A 103 24.67 5.96 -2.60
CA ALA A 103 24.41 7.08 -1.72
C ALA A 103 24.38 8.41 -2.49
N LYS A 104 25.35 8.63 -3.39
CA LYS A 104 25.39 9.79 -4.29
C LYS A 104 24.17 9.86 -5.22
N THR A 105 23.78 8.72 -5.78
CA THR A 105 22.59 8.59 -6.64
C THR A 105 21.31 8.91 -5.87
N THR A 106 21.19 8.45 -4.63
CA THR A 106 20.05 8.75 -3.75
C THR A 106 19.99 10.25 -3.43
N ALA A 107 21.11 10.87 -3.08
CA ALA A 107 21.15 12.32 -2.80
C ALA A 107 20.72 13.14 -4.02
N MET A 108 21.27 12.85 -5.20
CA MET A 108 20.87 13.50 -6.45
C MET A 108 19.40 13.25 -6.80
N MET A 109 18.86 12.06 -6.50
CA MET A 109 17.44 11.77 -6.69
C MET A 109 16.56 12.60 -5.76
N GLN A 110 16.97 12.79 -4.50
CA GLN A 110 16.27 13.63 -3.53
C GLN A 110 16.23 15.10 -3.99
N GLU A 111 17.34 15.64 -4.50
CA GLU A 111 17.39 16.98 -5.08
C GLU A 111 16.42 17.11 -6.27
N ILE A 112 16.45 16.16 -7.21
CA ILE A 112 15.55 16.17 -8.38
C ILE A 112 14.08 16.11 -7.94
N ASN A 113 13.74 15.25 -6.98
CA ASN A 113 12.38 15.14 -6.45
C ASN A 113 11.93 16.44 -5.77
N THR A 114 12.84 17.11 -5.06
CA THR A 114 12.57 18.39 -4.40
C THR A 114 12.27 19.49 -5.43
N GLU A 115 13.06 19.57 -6.51
CA GLU A 115 12.82 20.54 -7.58
C GLU A 115 11.54 20.24 -8.38
N ILE A 116 11.26 18.97 -8.66
CA ILE A 116 9.97 18.53 -9.24
C ILE A 116 8.83 18.98 -8.33
N PHE A 117 8.95 18.79 -7.02
CA PHE A 117 7.91 19.18 -6.07
C PHE A 117 7.68 20.69 -6.08
N LYS A 118 8.75 21.50 -5.98
CA LYS A 118 8.68 22.97 -6.02
C LYS A 118 7.96 23.44 -7.27
N ILE A 119 8.42 23.03 -8.45
CA ILE A 119 7.80 23.40 -9.73
C ILE A 119 6.34 22.91 -9.77
N SER A 120 6.08 21.68 -9.33
CA SER A 120 4.72 21.15 -9.37
C SER A 120 3.77 21.87 -8.42
N SER A 121 4.27 22.46 -7.34
CA SER A 121 3.47 23.23 -6.37
C SER A 121 3.11 24.63 -6.86
N THR A 122 3.86 25.19 -7.82
CA THR A 122 3.56 26.50 -8.41
C THR A 122 2.62 26.41 -9.61
N LEU A 123 2.40 25.21 -10.16
CA LEU A 123 1.53 24.99 -11.31
C LEU A 123 0.07 24.79 -10.85
N PRO A 124 -0.86 25.72 -11.16
CA PRO A 124 -2.24 25.65 -10.68
C PRO A 124 -2.97 24.41 -11.21
N GLU A 125 -2.66 23.99 -12.43
CA GLU A 125 -3.20 22.79 -13.09
C GLU A 125 -2.83 21.50 -12.33
N LEU A 126 -1.59 21.38 -11.86
CA LEU A 126 -1.16 20.24 -11.06
C LEU A 126 -1.75 20.26 -9.66
N GLN A 127 -1.93 21.46 -9.09
CA GLN A 127 -2.61 21.60 -7.80
C GLN A 127 -4.09 21.22 -7.91
N ALA A 128 -4.77 21.63 -8.98
CA ALA A 128 -6.14 21.26 -9.27
C ALA A 128 -6.29 19.75 -9.46
N ALA A 129 -5.39 19.12 -10.23
CA ALA A 129 -5.37 17.67 -10.41
C ALA A 129 -5.16 16.91 -9.07
N ARG A 130 -4.22 17.36 -8.23
CA ARG A 130 -4.02 16.78 -6.89
C ARG A 130 -5.25 16.92 -6.00
N ASN A 131 -5.88 18.09 -6.02
CA ASN A 131 -7.10 18.33 -5.24
C ASN A 131 -8.25 17.44 -5.73
N ALA A 132 -8.44 17.31 -7.05
CA ALA A 132 -9.43 16.43 -7.64
C ALA A 132 -9.19 14.95 -7.27
N GLN A 133 -7.93 14.50 -7.30
CA GLN A 133 -7.56 13.16 -6.89
C GLN A 133 -7.85 12.93 -5.39
N ALA A 134 -7.52 13.89 -4.52
CA ALA A 134 -7.80 13.81 -3.09
C ALA A 134 -9.31 13.76 -2.79
N GLN A 135 -10.10 14.60 -3.48
CA GLN A 135 -11.56 14.60 -3.38
C GLN A 135 -12.17 13.28 -3.87
N ALA A 136 -11.70 12.74 -4.99
CA ALA A 136 -12.15 11.47 -5.53
C ALA A 136 -11.86 10.31 -4.55
N ARG A 137 -10.64 10.26 -3.99
CA ARG A 137 -10.29 9.26 -2.96
C ARG A 137 -11.16 9.38 -1.72
N LYS A 138 -11.42 10.61 -1.25
CA LYS A 138 -12.33 10.86 -0.13
C LYS A 138 -13.75 10.40 -0.44
N ALA A 139 -14.25 10.64 -1.65
CA ALA A 139 -15.57 10.19 -2.09
C ALA A 139 -15.67 8.66 -2.15
N ILE A 140 -14.66 7.97 -2.70
CA ILE A 140 -14.59 6.50 -2.72
C ILE A 140 -14.64 5.96 -1.31
N HIS A 141 -13.79 6.48 -0.41
CA HIS A 141 -13.72 6.05 0.98
C HIS A 141 -15.06 6.25 1.70
N ASN A 142 -15.66 7.44 1.59
CA ASN A 142 -16.94 7.75 2.24
C ASN A 142 -18.07 6.87 1.70
N THR A 143 -18.11 6.64 0.39
CA THR A 143 -19.12 5.77 -0.23
C THR A 143 -18.94 4.33 0.24
N ARG A 144 -17.71 3.81 0.29
CA ARG A 144 -17.43 2.47 0.83
C ARG A 144 -17.89 2.34 2.28
N ARG A 145 -17.67 3.38 3.10
CA ARG A 145 -18.15 3.42 4.49
C ARG A 145 -19.67 3.38 4.58
N GLN A 146 -20.36 4.23 3.83
CA GLN A 146 -21.84 4.25 3.80
C GLN A 146 -22.44 2.93 3.33
N LEU A 147 -21.81 2.24 2.37
CA LEU A 147 -22.25 0.93 1.91
C LEU A 147 -21.98 -0.14 2.96
N ALA A 148 -20.83 -0.07 3.63
CA ALA A 148 -20.47 -0.99 4.68
C ALA A 148 -21.34 -0.84 5.93
N ASP A 149 -21.78 0.37 6.29
CA ASP A 149 -22.70 0.60 7.41
C ASP A 149 -24.05 -0.12 7.23
N LYS A 150 -24.44 -0.39 5.97
CA LYS A 150 -25.67 -1.13 5.63
C LYS A 150 -25.49 -2.66 5.67
N ILE A 151 -24.25 -3.14 5.78
CA ILE A 151 -23.94 -4.57 5.80
C ILE A 151 -23.16 -4.88 7.09
N PRO A 152 -23.77 -5.55 8.09
CA PRO A 152 -23.14 -5.80 9.39
C PRO A 152 -21.72 -6.39 9.30
N ARG A 153 -21.52 -7.33 8.37
CA ARG A 153 -20.20 -7.94 8.12
C ARG A 153 -19.18 -6.96 7.53
N ALA A 154 -19.61 -6.03 6.67
CA ALA A 154 -18.72 -5.03 6.09
C ALA A 154 -18.34 -3.95 7.13
N LYS A 155 -19.27 -3.59 8.01
CA LYS A 155 -19.02 -2.68 9.14
C LYS A 155 -17.95 -3.24 10.08
N ALA A 156 -18.05 -4.51 10.46
CA ALA A 156 -17.03 -5.18 11.29
C ALA A 156 -15.64 -5.17 10.63
N ILE A 157 -15.57 -5.39 9.31
CA ILE A 157 -14.30 -5.32 8.56
C ILE A 157 -13.71 -3.90 8.59
N LEU A 158 -14.53 -2.85 8.52
CA LEU A 158 -14.04 -1.47 8.61
C LEU A 158 -13.50 -1.11 9.99
N GLU A 159 -14.17 -1.58 11.05
CA GLU A 159 -13.68 -1.40 12.43
C GLU A 159 -12.33 -2.09 12.61
N GLU A 160 -12.19 -3.33 12.11
CA GLU A 160 -10.94 -4.07 12.14
C GLU A 160 -9.82 -3.40 11.33
N LEU A 161 -10.15 -2.85 10.14
CA LEU A 161 -9.20 -2.07 9.34
C LEU A 161 -8.71 -0.81 10.09
N SER A 162 -9.62 -0.12 10.80
CA SER A 162 -9.29 1.06 11.60
C SER A 162 -8.36 0.72 12.78
N GLU A 163 -8.58 -0.43 13.42
CA GLU A 163 -7.70 -0.92 14.48
C GLU A 163 -6.31 -1.26 13.95
N ILE A 164 -6.22 -1.91 12.80
CA ILE A 164 -4.94 -2.22 12.15
C ILE A 164 -4.19 -0.93 11.81
N ASP A 165 -4.87 0.09 11.28
CA ASP A 165 -4.26 1.39 10.98
C ASP A 165 -3.74 2.09 12.23
N THR A 166 -4.47 2.01 13.34
CA THR A 166 -4.03 2.55 14.63
C THR A 166 -2.78 1.83 15.14
N LYS A 167 -2.76 0.49 15.08
CA LYS A 167 -1.62 -0.34 15.48
C LYS A 167 -0.39 -0.10 14.60
N LEU A 168 -0.58 0.08 13.28
CA LEU A 168 0.49 0.40 12.35
C LEU A 168 1.03 1.82 12.57
N ALA A 169 0.17 2.79 12.88
CA ALA A 169 0.59 4.16 13.19
C ALA A 169 1.41 4.22 14.49
N ALA A 170 1.02 3.47 15.52
CA ALA A 170 1.74 3.38 16.79
C ALA A 170 3.14 2.72 16.66
N GLN A 171 3.34 1.90 15.63
CA GLN A 171 4.63 1.26 15.34
C GLN A 171 5.58 2.11 14.48
N ARG A 172 5.12 3.28 13.98
CA ARG A 172 6.01 4.21 13.27
C ARG A 172 6.86 4.96 14.30
N PRO A 173 8.19 5.01 14.17
CA PRO A 173 9.01 5.87 15.01
C PRO A 173 8.55 7.32 14.82
N GLN A 174 8.20 7.99 15.92
CA GLN A 174 8.01 9.43 15.90
C GLN A 174 9.36 10.04 15.54
N SER A 175 9.42 10.61 14.34
CA SER A 175 10.59 11.30 13.80
C SER A 175 10.46 12.78 14.13
#